data_AF-A0A3A8ZJI3-F1
#
_entry.id   AF-A0A3A8ZJI3-F1
#
_cell.length_a   1.000
_cell.length_b   1.000
_cell.length_c   1.000
_cell.angle_alpha   90.00
_cell.angle_beta   90.00
_cell.angle_gamma   90.00
#
_symmetry.space_group_name_H-M   'P 1'
#
loop_
_entity.id
_entity.type
_entity.pdbx_description
1 polymer ?
#
loop_
_entity_poly.entity_id
_entity_poly.type
_entity_poly.pdbx_seq_one_letter_code
_entity_poly.pdbx_strand_id
1 'polypeptide(L)'
;MDFGVTGKLGGYYLAEQYRKNAAGKSGGVSFAELAAAKATEQSDVSGMSFKDMWQARFPGAYYHTMDAYKIPQGAWQRYDFPHEKFFSDKVDESILNWKPSGAEPKLTDASVQSRIDSTLGKKAIVVPPALEEKMKNDPALAQQVMAKVESFIMKDQATLPPGRIYSCVVVLDENGEIAHAAGSSGGGNISGPTEEEQRQFEAEQAAKKKRREEYARLNEESALKRRLMEQEADERYYQTSMTKKAVSIAAYEAAGILK
;
A
#
# COMPACT_ATOMS: atom_id res chain seq x y z
N MET A 1 -20.98 -54.16 42.91
CA MET A 1 -20.37 -54.57 41.63
C MET A 1 -19.64 -53.37 41.09
N ASP A 2 -18.32 -53.38 41.25
CA ASP A 2 -17.40 -52.39 40.73
C ASP A 2 -17.37 -52.46 39.20
N PHE A 3 -17.58 -51.32 38.54
CA PHE A 3 -17.25 -51.16 37.13
C PHE A 3 -16.27 -50.00 37.01
N GLY A 4 -14.99 -50.35 37.05
CA GLY A 4 -13.91 -49.46 36.63
C GLY A 4 -14.03 -49.15 35.14
N VAL A 5 -14.15 -47.87 34.80
CA VAL A 5 -14.04 -47.37 33.44
C VAL A 5 -12.68 -46.68 33.31
N THR A 6 -11.70 -47.43 32.85
CA THR A 6 -10.51 -46.90 32.18
C THR A 6 -10.80 -46.87 30.68
N GLY A 7 -10.46 -45.77 30.00
CA GLY A 7 -10.67 -45.68 28.55
C GLY A 7 -10.31 -44.35 27.91
N LYS A 8 -9.02 -43.97 27.96
CA LYS A 8 -8.43 -43.02 26.99
C LYS A 8 -8.53 -43.64 25.59
N LEU A 9 -9.33 -43.06 24.68
CA LEU A 9 -9.28 -43.37 23.25
C LEU A 9 -9.46 -42.09 22.42
N GLY A 10 -8.36 -41.33 22.30
CA GLY A 10 -8.18 -40.30 21.30
C GLY A 10 -6.73 -40.36 20.86
N GLY A 11 -6.45 -41.03 19.74
CA GLY A 11 -5.05 -41.14 19.28
C GLY A 11 -4.70 -42.20 18.23
N TYR A 12 -5.66 -42.86 17.56
CA TYR A 12 -5.33 -43.92 16.60
C TYR A 12 -6.04 -43.79 15.24
N TYR A 13 -6.14 -42.58 14.70
CA TYR A 13 -6.60 -42.41 13.30
C TYR A 13 -5.70 -41.54 12.41
N LEU A 14 -4.63 -40.94 12.95
CA LEU A 14 -3.73 -40.08 12.16
C LEU A 14 -2.39 -40.75 11.81
N ALA A 15 -2.04 -41.88 12.46
CA ALA A 15 -0.73 -42.53 12.29
C ALA A 15 -0.69 -43.57 11.15
N GLU A 16 -1.83 -44.02 10.62
CA GLU A 16 -1.86 -45.02 9.53
C GLU A 16 -1.83 -44.40 8.12
N GLN A 17 -2.19 -43.12 7.95
CA GLN A 17 -2.07 -42.45 6.66
C GLN A 17 -0.63 -42.09 6.26
N TYR A 18 0.29 -41.99 7.23
CA TYR A 18 1.70 -41.69 6.95
C TYR A 18 2.56 -42.89 6.55
N ARG A 19 2.08 -44.14 6.73
CA ARG A 19 2.83 -45.34 6.30
C ARG A 19 2.52 -45.84 4.89
N LYS A 20 1.47 -45.34 4.23
CA LYS A 20 1.07 -45.80 2.89
C LYS A 20 1.60 -44.98 1.71
N ASN A 21 2.30 -43.87 1.95
CA ASN A 21 2.91 -43.08 0.87
C ASN A 21 4.42 -43.31 0.68
N ALA A 22 5.02 -44.25 1.43
CA ALA A 22 6.43 -44.65 1.27
C ALA A 22 6.66 -45.73 0.18
N ALA A 23 5.68 -45.93 -0.71
CA ALA A 23 5.75 -46.90 -1.82
C ALA A 23 5.32 -46.30 -3.16
N GLY A 24 5.54 -44.99 -3.35
CA GLY A 24 5.40 -44.32 -4.64
C GLY A 24 6.75 -43.80 -5.10
N LYS A 25 7.30 -44.37 -6.18
CA LYS A 25 8.39 -43.76 -6.95
C LYS A 25 7.94 -42.38 -7.41
N SER A 26 8.30 -41.34 -6.67
CA SER A 26 8.29 -39.96 -7.16
C SER A 26 9.74 -39.51 -7.25
N GLY A 27 10.16 -39.11 -8.45
CA GLY A 27 11.46 -38.52 -8.71
C GLY A 27 11.55 -37.15 -8.05
N GLY A 28 11.68 -37.15 -6.72
CA GLY A 28 11.92 -35.97 -5.92
C GLY A 28 13.37 -35.56 -6.09
N VAL A 29 13.58 -34.43 -6.78
CA VAL A 29 14.88 -33.79 -6.96
C VAL A 29 15.53 -33.64 -5.58
N SER A 30 16.70 -34.26 -5.41
CA SER A 30 17.44 -34.24 -4.14
C SER A 30 17.83 -32.80 -3.76
N PHE A 31 17.98 -32.47 -2.48
CA PHE A 31 18.53 -31.17 -2.07
C PHE A 31 19.93 -30.94 -2.68
N ALA A 32 20.69 -32.02 -2.91
CA ALA A 32 21.97 -31.96 -3.62
C ALA A 32 21.80 -31.65 -5.11
N GLU A 33 20.69 -32.08 -5.72
CA GLU A 33 20.34 -31.83 -7.11
C GLU A 33 19.74 -30.42 -7.29
N LEU A 34 19.01 -29.90 -6.29
CA LEU A 34 18.61 -28.48 -6.20
C LEU A 34 19.81 -27.56 -5.97
N ALA A 35 20.76 -27.96 -5.13
CA ALA A 35 22.02 -27.25 -4.93
C ALA A 35 22.92 -27.32 -6.17
N ALA A 36 22.97 -28.47 -6.84
CA ALA A 36 23.67 -28.63 -8.11
C ALA A 36 23.00 -27.85 -9.26
N ALA A 37 21.67 -27.77 -9.31
CA ALA A 37 20.90 -26.94 -10.24
C ALA A 37 21.17 -25.44 -10.01
N LYS A 38 21.21 -25.00 -8.74
CA LYS A 38 21.68 -23.65 -8.35
C LYS A 38 23.14 -23.39 -8.74
N ALA A 39 24.00 -24.42 -8.69
CA ALA A 39 25.39 -24.34 -9.10
C ALA A 39 25.58 -24.47 -10.62
N THR A 40 24.60 -25.00 -11.36
CA THR A 40 24.60 -25.02 -12.85
C THR A 40 23.87 -23.82 -13.45
N GLU A 41 23.02 -23.12 -12.69
CA GLU A 41 22.59 -21.74 -12.99
C GLU A 41 23.71 -20.72 -12.79
N GLN A 42 24.82 -21.08 -12.11
CA GLN A 42 26.12 -20.45 -12.35
C GLN A 42 26.70 -20.97 -13.67
N SER A 43 25.94 -20.85 -14.75
CA SER A 43 26.44 -21.09 -16.10
C SER A 43 27.61 -20.15 -16.34
N ASP A 44 28.80 -20.71 -16.57
CA ASP A 44 30.02 -20.06 -17.10
C ASP A 44 29.99 -18.52 -17.13
N VAL A 45 30.01 -17.88 -15.95
CA VAL A 45 30.12 -16.41 -15.83
C VAL A 45 31.54 -15.95 -16.20
N SER A 46 32.45 -16.90 -16.43
CA SER A 46 33.82 -16.66 -16.88
C SER A 46 33.82 -16.18 -18.34
N GLY A 47 33.62 -14.87 -18.53
CA GLY A 47 33.72 -14.20 -19.83
C GLY A 47 32.50 -13.37 -20.22
N MET A 48 31.41 -13.39 -19.44
CA MET A 48 30.26 -12.51 -19.66
C MET A 48 30.59 -11.07 -19.25
N SER A 49 30.21 -10.10 -20.07
CA SER A 49 30.33 -8.70 -19.67
C SER A 49 29.30 -8.36 -18.59
N PHE A 50 29.55 -7.32 -17.79
CA PHE A 50 28.59 -6.85 -16.79
C PHE A 50 27.22 -6.52 -17.39
N LYS A 51 27.19 -5.98 -18.62
CA LYS A 51 25.97 -5.75 -19.39
C LYS A 51 25.21 -7.05 -19.66
N ASP A 52 25.91 -8.11 -20.07
CA ASP A 52 25.29 -9.41 -20.35
C ASP A 52 24.71 -10.02 -19.07
N MET A 53 25.42 -9.90 -17.94
CA MET A 53 24.92 -10.33 -16.63
C MET A 53 23.63 -9.59 -16.25
N TRP A 54 23.61 -8.26 -16.43
CA TRP A 54 22.45 -7.42 -16.17
C TRP A 54 21.24 -7.84 -17.01
N GLN A 55 21.43 -8.01 -18.32
CA GLN A 55 20.35 -8.36 -19.25
C GLN A 55 19.87 -9.80 -19.11
N ALA A 56 20.75 -10.73 -18.72
CA ALA A 56 20.36 -12.09 -18.37
C ALA A 56 19.51 -12.12 -17.09
N ARG A 57 19.87 -11.30 -16.08
CA ARG A 57 19.13 -11.24 -14.81
C ARG A 57 17.80 -10.50 -14.94
N PHE A 58 17.78 -9.44 -15.74
CA PHE A 58 16.61 -8.62 -15.98
C PHE A 58 16.35 -8.51 -17.50
N PRO A 59 15.66 -9.49 -18.10
CA PRO A 59 15.35 -9.47 -19.52
C PRO A 59 14.60 -8.19 -19.93
N GLY A 60 15.08 -7.54 -21.00
CA GLY A 60 14.53 -6.26 -21.47
C GLY A 60 14.93 -5.03 -20.66
N ALA A 61 15.84 -5.17 -19.68
CA ALA A 61 16.36 -4.03 -18.94
C ALA A 61 17.34 -3.18 -19.77
N TYR A 62 17.29 -1.88 -19.52
CA TYR A 62 18.13 -0.89 -20.18
C TYR A 62 19.49 -0.80 -19.50
N TYR A 63 20.53 -0.56 -20.30
CA TYR A 63 21.91 -0.45 -19.84
C TYR A 63 22.55 0.76 -20.50
N HIS A 64 23.09 1.67 -19.70
CA HIS A 64 23.72 2.91 -20.17
C HIS A 64 25.10 3.09 -19.60
N THR A 65 26.02 3.58 -20.42
CA THR A 65 27.38 3.94 -19.98
C THR A 65 27.52 5.46 -19.94
N MET A 66 27.50 6.07 -18.75
CA MET A 66 27.70 7.51 -18.54
C MET A 66 27.94 7.87 -17.07
N ASP A 67 28.47 9.07 -16.81
CA ASP A 67 28.78 9.58 -15.48
C ASP A 67 27.55 10.17 -14.74
N ALA A 68 26.41 9.48 -14.77
CA ALA A 68 25.18 9.96 -14.12
C ALA A 68 25.32 10.09 -12.59
N TYR A 69 26.32 9.44 -11.98
CA TYR A 69 26.62 9.60 -10.56
C TYR A 69 27.00 11.06 -10.18
N LYS A 70 27.49 11.84 -11.14
CA LYS A 70 27.85 13.27 -10.95
C LYS A 70 26.64 14.19 -10.85
N ILE A 71 25.43 13.69 -11.14
CA ILE A 71 24.20 14.47 -10.98
C ILE A 71 24.02 14.77 -9.49
N PRO A 72 23.79 16.04 -9.10
CA PRO A 72 23.54 16.38 -7.71
C PRO A 72 22.31 15.64 -7.16
N GLN A 73 22.43 15.05 -5.97
CA GLN A 73 21.34 14.29 -5.35
C GLN A 73 20.02 15.09 -5.26
N GLY A 74 20.11 16.38 -4.94
CA GLY A 74 18.94 17.26 -4.88
C GLY A 74 18.28 17.54 -6.23
N ALA A 75 19.00 17.39 -7.36
CA ALA A 75 18.40 17.44 -8.69
C ALA A 75 17.77 16.10 -9.06
N TRP A 76 18.46 14.99 -8.77
CA TRP A 76 18.00 13.62 -9.01
C TRP A 76 16.68 13.32 -8.30
N GLN A 77 16.53 13.72 -7.04
CA GLN A 77 15.37 13.38 -6.22
C GLN A 77 14.08 14.12 -6.59
N ARG A 78 14.13 15.11 -7.49
CA ARG A 78 12.95 15.89 -7.84
C ARG A 78 12.00 15.10 -8.73
N TYR A 79 10.70 15.31 -8.52
CA TYR A 79 9.66 14.66 -9.33
C TYR A 79 9.62 15.12 -10.80
N ASP A 80 10.18 16.28 -11.15
CA ASP A 80 10.34 16.75 -12.53
C ASP A 80 11.65 16.29 -13.19
N PHE A 81 12.56 15.62 -12.46
CA PHE A 81 13.75 15.03 -13.07
C PHE A 81 13.32 13.89 -14.01
N PRO A 82 13.81 13.85 -15.27
CA PRO A 82 13.26 13.01 -16.33
C PRO A 82 13.78 11.55 -16.27
N HIS A 83 13.53 10.86 -15.15
CA HIS A 83 13.89 9.45 -14.93
C HIS A 83 13.43 8.53 -16.06
N GLU A 84 12.29 8.83 -16.68
CA GLU A 84 11.72 8.04 -17.77
C GLU A 84 12.65 7.91 -18.98
N LYS A 85 13.57 8.85 -19.17
CA LYS A 85 14.52 8.86 -20.27
C LYS A 85 15.51 7.70 -20.20
N PHE A 86 15.84 7.22 -19.00
CA PHE A 86 16.73 6.06 -18.81
C PHE A 86 16.11 4.74 -19.29
N PHE A 87 14.80 4.69 -19.50
CA PHE A 87 14.10 3.52 -20.06
C PHE A 87 13.92 3.60 -21.57
N SER A 88 14.93 4.12 -22.26
CA SER A 88 15.02 4.17 -23.71
C SER A 88 16.36 3.61 -24.16
N ASP A 89 16.47 3.16 -25.41
CA ASP A 89 17.71 2.55 -25.93
C ASP A 89 18.88 3.53 -26.01
N LYS A 90 18.59 4.84 -26.07
CA LYS A 90 19.58 5.91 -26.13
C LYS A 90 19.16 7.05 -25.20
N VAL A 91 20.03 7.37 -24.26
CA VAL A 91 19.86 8.50 -23.35
C VAL A 91 20.66 9.69 -23.87
N ASP A 92 20.02 10.84 -23.93
CA ASP A 92 20.66 12.11 -24.27
C ASP A 92 21.55 12.57 -23.10
N GLU A 93 22.84 12.81 -23.37
CA GLU A 93 23.82 13.26 -22.37
C GLU A 93 23.48 14.61 -21.74
N SER A 94 22.62 15.42 -22.36
CA SER A 94 22.11 16.66 -21.75
C SER A 94 21.42 16.41 -20.41
N ILE A 95 20.96 15.19 -20.13
CA ILE A 95 20.40 14.80 -18.82
C ILE A 95 21.40 14.97 -17.67
N LEU A 96 22.70 14.85 -17.92
CA LEU A 96 23.76 15.01 -16.93
C LEU A 96 23.86 16.46 -16.42
N ASN A 97 23.47 17.41 -17.28
CA ASN A 97 23.48 18.84 -16.99
C ASN A 97 22.07 19.40 -16.78
N TRP A 98 21.09 18.52 -16.55
CA TRP A 98 19.71 18.93 -16.34
C TRP A 98 19.58 19.89 -15.15
N LYS A 99 18.74 20.90 -15.30
CA LYS A 99 18.43 21.88 -14.26
C LYS A 99 16.92 22.04 -14.13
N PRO A 100 16.41 22.22 -12.90
CA PRO A 100 15.00 22.49 -12.69
C PRO A 100 14.62 23.82 -13.35
N SER A 101 13.49 23.84 -14.05
CA SER A 101 12.95 25.04 -14.69
C SER A 101 11.99 25.83 -13.79
N GLY A 102 11.59 25.26 -12.65
CA GLY A 102 10.63 25.89 -11.74
C GLY A 102 10.49 25.18 -10.39
N ALA A 103 9.39 25.49 -9.69
CA ALA A 103 9.02 24.84 -8.45
C ALA A 103 8.87 23.33 -8.65
N GLU A 104 9.24 22.55 -7.64
CA GLU A 104 9.09 21.10 -7.70
C GLU A 104 7.61 20.73 -7.77
N PRO A 105 7.18 19.90 -8.74
CA PRO A 105 5.80 19.44 -8.80
C PRO A 105 5.52 18.48 -7.64
N LYS A 106 4.23 18.32 -7.32
CA LYS A 106 3.81 17.33 -6.32
C LYS A 106 3.82 15.94 -6.94
N LEU A 107 4.11 14.92 -6.15
CA LEU A 107 4.01 13.52 -6.58
C LEU A 107 2.63 13.20 -7.18
N THR A 108 1.56 13.80 -6.66
CA THR A 108 0.17 13.59 -7.10
C THR A 108 -0.18 14.33 -8.40
N ASP A 109 0.72 15.15 -8.95
CA ASP A 109 0.45 15.85 -10.21
C ASP A 109 0.31 14.84 -11.35
N ALA A 110 -0.70 15.07 -12.21
CA ALA A 110 -1.06 14.13 -13.27
C ALA A 110 0.11 13.88 -14.26
N SER A 111 0.94 14.88 -14.53
CA SER A 111 2.12 14.73 -15.38
C SER A 111 3.20 13.83 -14.74
N VAL A 112 3.37 13.92 -13.43
CA VAL A 112 4.31 13.07 -12.68
C VAL A 112 3.81 11.63 -12.64
N GLN A 113 2.53 11.44 -12.30
CA GLN A 113 1.89 10.11 -12.30
C GLN A 113 1.94 9.45 -13.68
N SER A 114 1.59 10.19 -14.74
CA SER A 114 1.63 9.66 -16.12
C SER A 114 3.03 9.22 -16.54
N ARG A 115 4.08 9.96 -16.15
CA ARG A 115 5.47 9.56 -16.40
C ARG A 115 5.84 8.29 -15.65
N ILE A 116 5.49 8.19 -14.37
CA ILE A 116 5.71 6.98 -13.58
C ILE A 116 5.02 5.77 -14.24
N ASP A 117 3.74 5.91 -14.59
CA ASP A 117 2.94 4.84 -15.21
C ASP A 117 3.52 4.36 -16.55
N SER A 118 4.10 5.27 -17.34
CA SER A 118 4.74 4.93 -18.63
C SER A 118 5.99 4.04 -18.51
N THR A 119 6.53 3.93 -17.30
CA THR A 119 7.77 3.20 -17.00
C THR A 119 7.55 1.91 -16.25
N LEU A 120 6.31 1.54 -15.94
CA LEU A 120 5.99 0.35 -15.13
C LEU A 120 6.62 -0.93 -15.66
N GLY A 121 7.27 -1.68 -14.77
CA GLY A 121 7.99 -2.93 -15.04
C GLY A 121 9.41 -2.75 -15.59
N LYS A 122 9.77 -1.55 -16.05
CA LYS A 122 11.06 -1.29 -16.68
C LYS A 122 12.16 -1.13 -15.64
N LYS A 123 13.34 -1.67 -15.95
CA LYS A 123 14.54 -1.56 -15.12
C LYS A 123 15.66 -0.96 -15.97
N ALA A 124 16.44 -0.06 -15.40
CA ALA A 124 17.59 0.54 -16.05
C ALA A 124 18.77 0.58 -15.08
N ILE A 125 19.97 0.37 -15.61
CA ILE A 125 21.22 0.59 -14.90
C ILE A 125 22.11 1.56 -15.67
N VAL A 126 22.77 2.44 -14.95
CA VAL A 126 23.74 3.39 -15.48
C VAL A 126 25.10 3.14 -14.83
N VAL A 127 26.10 2.82 -15.67
CA VAL A 127 27.44 2.44 -15.26
C VAL A 127 28.43 3.50 -15.76
N PRO A 128 29.31 4.05 -14.92
CA PRO A 128 30.35 4.96 -15.39
C PRO A 128 31.34 4.23 -16.30
N PRO A 129 31.84 4.84 -17.39
CA PRO A 129 32.84 4.21 -18.27
C PRO A 129 34.05 3.68 -17.50
N ALA A 130 34.50 4.42 -16.47
CA ALA A 130 35.63 4.02 -15.63
C ALA A 130 35.35 2.72 -14.83
N LEU A 131 34.12 2.53 -14.35
CA LEU A 131 33.74 1.30 -13.66
C LEU A 131 33.57 0.14 -14.66
N GLU A 132 32.99 0.41 -15.83
CA GLU A 132 32.82 -0.59 -16.88
C GLU A 132 34.18 -1.18 -17.30
N GLU A 133 35.20 -0.35 -17.50
CA GLU A 133 36.56 -0.83 -17.78
C GLU A 133 37.18 -1.62 -16.61
N LYS A 134 36.97 -1.22 -15.36
CA LYS A 134 37.43 -2.00 -14.19
C LYS A 134 36.81 -3.39 -14.17
N MET A 135 35.50 -3.48 -14.38
CA MET A 135 34.76 -4.75 -14.37
C MET A 135 35.10 -5.66 -15.56
N LYS A 136 35.51 -5.11 -16.71
CA LYS A 136 36.05 -5.92 -17.82
C LYS A 136 37.35 -6.63 -17.45
N ASN A 137 38.20 -5.96 -16.66
CA ASN A 137 39.50 -6.50 -16.23
C ASN A 137 39.39 -7.35 -14.95
N ASP A 138 38.33 -7.16 -14.16
CA ASP A 138 38.05 -7.89 -12.93
C ASP A 138 36.62 -8.46 -12.92
N PRO A 139 36.44 -9.70 -13.42
CA PRO A 139 35.15 -10.37 -13.40
C PRO A 139 34.57 -10.60 -11.99
N ALA A 140 35.42 -10.71 -10.96
CA ALA A 140 34.97 -10.89 -9.58
C ALA A 140 34.32 -9.61 -9.06
N LEU A 141 34.89 -8.44 -9.39
CA LEU A 141 34.27 -7.14 -9.13
C LEU A 141 32.91 -7.02 -9.83
N ALA A 142 32.81 -7.41 -11.10
CA ALA A 142 31.55 -7.38 -11.85
C ALA A 142 30.44 -8.20 -11.16
N GLN A 143 30.79 -9.40 -10.69
CA GLN A 143 29.87 -10.27 -9.93
C GLN A 143 29.45 -9.65 -8.60
N GLN A 144 30.39 -9.06 -7.87
CA GLN A 144 30.09 -8.39 -6.59
C GLN A 144 29.14 -7.20 -6.78
N VAL A 145 29.37 -6.37 -7.80
CA VAL A 145 28.51 -5.24 -8.13
C VAL A 145 27.12 -5.72 -8.56
N MET A 146 27.03 -6.75 -9.41
CA MET A 146 25.74 -7.33 -9.80
C MET A 146 24.95 -7.85 -8.60
N ALA A 147 25.58 -8.60 -7.71
CA ALA A 147 24.94 -9.13 -6.51
C ALA A 147 24.42 -8.01 -5.59
N LYS A 148 25.17 -6.90 -5.49
CA LYS A 148 24.77 -5.73 -4.71
C LYS A 148 23.54 -5.04 -5.32
N VAL A 149 23.56 -4.77 -6.62
CA VAL A 149 22.44 -4.16 -7.33
C VAL A 149 21.20 -5.03 -7.25
N GLU A 150 21.34 -6.33 -7.48
CA GLU A 150 20.24 -7.27 -7.36
C GLU A 150 19.65 -7.29 -5.95
N SER A 151 20.50 -7.36 -4.92
CA SER A 151 20.04 -7.33 -3.52
C SER A 151 19.27 -6.06 -3.21
N PHE A 152 19.72 -4.91 -3.71
CA PHE A 152 19.03 -3.63 -3.57
C PHE A 152 17.64 -3.66 -4.23
N ILE A 153 17.56 -4.06 -5.50
CA ILE A 153 16.29 -4.13 -6.26
C ILE A 153 15.31 -5.09 -5.60
N MET A 154 15.77 -6.27 -5.18
CA MET A 154 14.92 -7.28 -4.53
C MET A 154 14.39 -6.79 -3.17
N LYS A 155 15.24 -6.13 -2.38
CA LYS A 155 14.82 -5.55 -1.09
C LYS A 155 13.79 -4.44 -1.29
N ASP A 156 14.03 -3.52 -2.23
CA ASP A 156 13.10 -2.42 -2.50
C ASP A 156 11.75 -2.97 -3.01
N GLN A 157 11.78 -3.91 -3.95
CA GLN A 157 10.58 -4.58 -4.46
C GLN A 157 9.81 -5.33 -3.36
N ALA A 158 10.50 -5.95 -2.40
CA ALA A 158 9.87 -6.66 -1.28
C ALA A 158 9.14 -5.74 -0.29
N THR A 159 9.43 -4.43 -0.30
CA THR A 159 8.68 -3.45 0.52
C THR A 159 7.30 -3.12 -0.07
N LEU A 160 7.06 -3.50 -1.32
CA LEU A 160 5.83 -3.15 -2.02
C LEU A 160 4.67 -4.11 -1.69
N PRO A 161 3.43 -3.61 -1.70
CA PRO A 161 2.26 -4.46 -1.62
C PRO A 161 2.25 -5.55 -2.70
N PRO A 162 1.74 -6.75 -2.41
CA PRO A 162 1.60 -7.82 -3.40
C PRO A 162 0.87 -7.35 -4.66
N GLY A 163 1.34 -7.81 -5.82
CA GLY A 163 0.73 -7.51 -7.11
C GLY A 163 1.15 -6.18 -7.74
N ARG A 164 1.90 -5.31 -7.06
CA ARG A 164 2.45 -4.07 -7.64
C ARG A 164 3.51 -4.37 -8.70
N ILE A 165 3.49 -3.57 -9.78
CA ILE A 165 4.52 -3.62 -10.81
C ILE A 165 5.63 -2.64 -10.42
N TYR A 166 6.87 -3.12 -10.37
CA TYR A 166 8.03 -2.35 -9.90
C TYR A 166 8.97 -1.96 -11.04
N SER A 167 9.36 -0.69 -11.04
CA SER A 167 10.33 -0.09 -11.94
C SER A 167 11.44 0.60 -11.16
N CYS A 168 12.65 0.59 -11.72
CA CYS A 168 13.77 1.25 -11.07
C CYS A 168 14.84 1.71 -12.05
N VAL A 169 15.49 2.82 -11.72
CA VAL A 169 16.77 3.24 -12.30
C VAL A 169 17.82 3.16 -11.21
N VAL A 170 18.93 2.47 -11.47
CA VAL A 170 20.08 2.38 -10.56
C VAL A 170 21.29 2.99 -11.23
N VAL A 171 21.97 3.91 -10.55
CA VAL A 171 23.19 4.59 -11.02
C VAL A 171 24.34 4.21 -10.12
N LEU A 172 25.43 3.74 -10.73
CA LEU A 172 26.65 3.36 -10.01
C LEU A 172 27.69 4.48 -10.03
N ASP A 173 28.54 4.53 -9.01
CA ASP A 173 29.76 5.33 -9.00
C ASP A 173 30.97 4.57 -9.60
N GLU A 174 32.15 5.18 -9.58
CA GLU A 174 33.37 4.57 -10.12
C GLU A 174 33.90 3.37 -9.30
N ASN A 175 33.35 3.14 -8.10
CA ASN A 175 33.72 2.07 -7.18
C ASN A 175 32.74 0.89 -7.22
N GLY A 176 31.63 1.02 -7.96
CA GLY A 176 30.55 0.03 -7.96
C GLY A 176 29.62 0.14 -6.75
N GLU A 177 29.59 1.30 -6.10
CA GLU A 177 28.56 1.67 -5.14
C GLU A 177 27.35 2.30 -5.84
N ILE A 178 26.17 2.15 -5.23
CA ILE A 178 24.94 2.77 -5.74
C ILE A 178 24.97 4.25 -5.35
N ALA A 179 25.25 5.12 -6.32
CA ALA A 179 25.29 6.57 -6.12
C ALA A 179 23.88 7.16 -6.07
N HIS A 180 23.03 6.76 -7.02
CA HIS A 180 21.63 7.19 -7.10
C HIS A 180 20.74 6.02 -7.43
N ALA A 181 19.53 6.03 -6.87
CA ALA A 181 18.48 5.10 -7.24
C ALA A 181 17.13 5.82 -7.24
N ALA A 182 16.28 5.46 -8.17
CA ALA A 182 14.89 5.91 -8.23
C ALA A 182 14.00 4.69 -8.48
N GLY A 183 13.22 4.32 -7.47
CA GLY A 183 12.22 3.27 -7.55
C GLY A 183 10.82 3.86 -7.69
N SER A 184 10.00 3.27 -8.56
CA SER A 184 8.59 3.60 -8.67
C SER A 184 7.76 2.34 -8.78
N SER A 185 6.56 2.36 -8.21
CA SER A 185 5.62 1.26 -8.33
C SER A 185 4.24 1.78 -8.70
N GLY A 186 3.51 0.96 -9.44
CA GLY A 186 2.19 1.32 -9.93
C GLY A 186 1.54 0.12 -10.59
N GLY A 187 0.31 0.33 -11.06
CA GLY A 187 -0.51 -0.75 -11.58
C GLY A 187 -0.63 -1.94 -10.62
N GLY A 188 -0.84 -3.11 -11.19
CA GLY A 188 -1.12 -4.33 -10.44
C GLY A 188 -2.59 -4.48 -10.10
N ASN A 189 -3.01 -5.72 -9.86
CA ASN A 189 -4.26 -5.99 -9.16
C ASN A 189 -4.08 -5.59 -7.70
N ILE A 190 -4.04 -4.28 -7.42
CA ILE A 190 -4.52 -3.78 -6.15
C ILE A 190 -5.99 -4.18 -6.12
N SER A 191 -6.25 -5.37 -5.59
CA SER A 191 -7.61 -5.75 -5.25
C SER A 191 -8.04 -4.70 -4.25
N GLY A 192 -8.82 -3.71 -4.72
CA GLY A 192 -9.68 -2.96 -3.84
C GLY A 192 -10.56 -3.94 -3.06
N PRO A 193 -11.27 -3.47 -2.02
CA PRO A 193 -12.24 -4.30 -1.33
C PRO A 193 -13.09 -5.04 -2.38
N THR A 194 -13.20 -6.34 -2.21
CA THR A 194 -13.96 -7.25 -3.08
C THR A 194 -15.36 -6.67 -3.29
N GLU A 195 -16.04 -6.96 -4.40
CA GLU A 195 -17.41 -6.47 -4.64
C GLU A 195 -18.38 -6.81 -3.48
N GLU A 196 -18.09 -7.87 -2.73
CA GLU A 196 -18.76 -8.24 -1.48
C GLU A 196 -18.45 -7.28 -0.32
N GLU A 197 -17.18 -6.90 -0.13
CA GLU A 197 -16.75 -5.97 0.92
C GLU A 197 -17.26 -4.55 0.64
N GLN A 198 -17.33 -4.13 -0.63
CA GLN A 198 -17.96 -2.87 -1.03
C GLN A 198 -19.46 -2.88 -0.76
N ARG A 199 -20.17 -3.97 -1.11
CA ARG A 199 -21.59 -4.13 -0.79
C ARG A 199 -21.87 -4.14 0.71
N GLN A 200 -21.00 -4.77 1.50
CA GLN A 200 -21.10 -4.74 2.97
C GLN A 200 -20.91 -3.32 3.52
N PHE A 201 -19.90 -2.59 3.02
CA PHE A 201 -19.65 -1.22 3.43
C PHE A 201 -20.80 -0.28 3.06
N GLU A 202 -21.34 -0.38 1.85
CA GLU A 202 -22.51 0.38 1.42
C GLU A 202 -23.76 0.05 2.24
N ALA A 203 -24.01 -1.25 2.52
CA ALA A 203 -25.11 -1.69 3.36
C ALA A 203 -24.98 -1.17 4.79
N GLU A 204 -23.77 -1.19 5.36
CA GLU A 204 -23.50 -0.66 6.70
C GLU A 204 -23.71 0.86 6.76
N GLN A 205 -23.27 1.59 5.74
CA GLN A 205 -23.50 3.04 5.65
C GLN A 205 -24.98 3.38 5.48
N ALA A 206 -25.71 2.64 4.66
CA ALA A 206 -27.15 2.79 4.50
C ALA A 206 -27.90 2.50 5.81
N ALA A 207 -27.50 1.46 6.55
CA ALA A 207 -28.08 1.14 7.86
C ALA A 207 -27.76 2.22 8.91
N LYS A 208 -26.53 2.75 8.94
CA LYS A 208 -26.15 3.89 9.79
C LYS A 208 -26.96 5.14 9.46
N LYS A 209 -27.19 5.42 8.17
CA LYS A 209 -28.01 6.55 7.72
C LYS A 209 -29.46 6.41 8.19
N LYS A 210 -30.09 5.25 7.96
CA LYS A 210 -31.47 4.97 8.44
C LYS A 210 -31.60 5.13 9.95
N ARG A 211 -30.63 4.62 10.72
CA ARG A 211 -30.61 4.76 12.18
C ARG A 211 -30.55 6.22 12.62
N ARG A 212 -29.76 7.05 11.94
CA ARG A 212 -29.66 8.49 12.23
C ARG A 212 -30.97 9.22 11.91
N GLU A 213 -31.61 8.88 10.79
CA GLU A 213 -32.90 9.45 10.40
C GLU A 213 -34.02 9.07 11.37
N GLU A 214 -34.09 7.81 11.80
CA GLU A 214 -35.06 7.36 12.80
C GLU A 214 -34.82 8.04 14.15
N TYR A 215 -33.56 8.15 14.58
CA TYR A 215 -33.21 8.86 15.81
C TYR A 215 -33.58 10.35 15.74
N ALA A 216 -33.37 10.99 14.59
CA ALA A 216 -33.80 12.38 14.37
C ALA A 216 -35.33 12.52 14.48
N ARG A 217 -36.09 11.61 13.84
CA ARG A 217 -37.56 11.62 13.89
C ARG A 217 -38.08 11.44 15.33
N LEU A 218 -37.53 10.49 16.08
CA LEU A 218 -37.91 10.27 17.48
C LEU A 218 -37.58 11.49 18.35
N ASN A 219 -36.46 12.16 18.08
CA ASN A 219 -36.08 13.37 18.79
C ASN A 219 -37.06 14.53 18.49
N GLU A 220 -37.43 14.73 17.23
CA GLU A 220 -38.44 15.72 16.82
C GLU A 220 -39.81 15.43 17.45
N GLU A 221 -40.27 14.18 17.42
CA GLU A 221 -41.52 13.77 18.05
C GLU A 221 -41.50 14.03 19.56
N SER A 222 -40.38 13.72 20.23
CA SER A 222 -40.22 13.99 21.66
C SER A 222 -40.22 15.50 21.97
N ALA A 223 -39.64 16.32 21.10
CA ALA A 223 -39.64 17.77 21.24
C ALA A 223 -41.04 18.37 21.06
N LEU A 224 -41.82 17.87 20.10
CA LEU A 224 -43.21 18.25 19.90
C LEU A 224 -44.08 17.88 21.11
N LYS A 225 -43.92 16.66 21.63
CA LYS A 225 -44.65 16.22 22.83
C LYS A 225 -44.33 17.09 24.05
N ARG A 226 -43.06 17.48 24.24
CA ARG A 226 -42.67 18.42 25.30
C ARG A 226 -43.33 19.79 25.14
N ARG A 227 -43.36 20.34 23.92
CA ARG A 227 -44.04 21.61 23.64
C ARG A 227 -45.54 21.55 23.92
N LEU A 228 -46.21 20.46 23.54
CA LEU A 228 -47.63 20.29 23.83
C LEU A 228 -47.92 20.21 25.34
N MET A 229 -47.10 19.46 26.09
CA MET A 229 -47.24 19.40 27.55
C MET A 229 -46.99 20.76 28.23
N GLU A 230 -46.05 21.55 27.71
CA GLU A 230 -45.80 22.91 28.19
C GLU A 230 -46.99 23.83 27.92
N GLN A 231 -47.56 23.79 26.72
CA GLN A 231 -48.77 24.54 26.37
C GLN A 231 -49.97 24.15 27.26
N GLU A 232 -50.22 22.84 27.46
CA GLU A 232 -51.29 22.38 28.34
C GLU A 232 -51.08 22.82 29.80
N ALA A 233 -49.83 22.81 30.27
CA ALA A 233 -49.49 23.27 31.62
C ALA A 233 -49.73 24.77 31.78
N ASP A 234 -49.32 25.57 30.80
CA ASP A 234 -49.54 27.03 30.76
C ASP A 234 -51.03 27.37 30.70
N GLU A 235 -51.81 26.67 29.88
CA GLU A 235 -53.27 26.84 29.83
C GLU A 235 -53.94 26.54 31.17
N ARG A 236 -53.57 25.42 31.82
CA ARG A 236 -54.07 25.06 33.15
C ARG A 236 -53.69 26.10 34.20
N TYR A 237 -52.45 26.60 34.16
CA TYR A 237 -51.99 27.66 35.05
C TYR A 237 -52.81 28.94 34.85
N TYR A 238 -53.01 29.35 33.60
CA TYR A 238 -53.80 30.52 33.26
C TYR A 238 -55.24 30.40 33.75
N GLN A 239 -55.93 29.29 33.47
CA GLN A 239 -57.29 29.02 33.92
C GLN A 239 -57.41 29.05 35.45
N THR A 240 -56.44 28.42 36.15
CA THR A 240 -56.39 28.45 37.61
C THR A 240 -56.20 29.87 38.14
N SER A 241 -55.34 30.66 37.50
CA SER A 241 -55.09 32.05 37.88
C SER A 241 -56.33 32.94 37.70
N MET A 242 -57.06 32.76 36.59
CA MET A 242 -58.32 33.46 36.32
C MET A 242 -59.38 33.08 37.34
N THR A 243 -59.51 31.80 37.67
CA THR A 243 -60.45 31.31 38.68
C THR A 243 -60.13 31.89 40.06
N LYS A 244 -58.85 31.90 40.48
CA LYS A 244 -58.43 32.51 41.74
C LYS A 244 -58.73 34.01 41.79
N LYS A 245 -58.49 34.74 40.69
CA LYS A 245 -58.84 36.16 40.57
C LYS A 245 -60.35 36.38 40.72
N ALA A 246 -61.18 35.61 40.02
CA ALA A 246 -62.64 35.69 40.12
C ALA A 246 -63.14 35.41 41.55
N VAL A 247 -62.61 34.38 42.21
CA VAL A 247 -62.94 34.07 43.62
C VAL A 247 -62.53 35.20 44.56
N SER A 248 -61.35 35.80 44.35
CA SER A 248 -60.90 36.93 45.17
C SER A 248 -61.80 38.17 44.98
N ILE A 249 -62.18 38.49 43.74
CA ILE A 249 -63.10 39.60 43.44
C ILE A 249 -64.45 39.38 44.13
N ALA A 250 -65.05 38.19 43.96
CA ALA A 250 -66.32 37.85 44.62
C ALA A 250 -66.23 37.92 46.16
N ALA A 251 -65.09 37.53 46.75
CA ALA A 251 -64.86 37.64 48.18
C ALA A 251 -64.73 39.11 48.65
N TYR A 252 -64.06 39.97 47.89
CA TYR A 252 -63.95 41.41 48.21
C TYR A 252 -65.29 42.15 48.03
N GLU A 253 -66.11 41.76 47.04
CA GLU A 253 -67.49 42.25 46.88
C GLU A 253 -68.39 41.81 48.04
N ALA A 254 -68.34 40.54 48.43
CA ALA A 254 -69.12 40.01 49.57
C ALA A 254 -68.72 40.64 50.92
N ALA A 255 -67.46 41.07 51.07
CA ALA A 255 -66.97 41.78 52.25
C ALA A 255 -67.29 43.30 52.24
N GLY A 256 -67.91 43.84 51.17
CA GLY A 256 -68.28 45.25 51.06
C GLY A 256 -67.10 46.22 50.87
N ILE A 257 -65.94 45.71 50.44
CA ILE A 257 -64.70 46.48 50.30
C ILE A 257 -64.58 47.12 48.90
N LEU A 258 -65.20 46.52 47.90
CA LEU A 258 -65.39 47.10 46.56
C LEU A 258 -66.79 47.70 46.46
N LYS A 259 -66.88 49.02 46.26
CA LYS A 259 -68.11 49.75 45.91
C LYS A 259 -68.13 50.04 44.42
#